data_AF-A0A7J2Z1K7-F1
#
_entry.id   AF-A0A7J2Z1K7-F1
#
_cell.length_a   1.000
_cell.length_b   1.000
_cell.length_c   1.000
_cell.angle_alpha   90.00
_cell.angle_beta   90.00
_cell.angle_gamma   90.00
#
_symmetry.space_group_name_H-M   'P 1'
#
loop_
_entity.id
_entity.type
_entity.pdbx_description
1 polymer ?
#
loop_
_entity_poly.entity_id
_entity_poly.type
_entity_poly.pdbx_seq_one_letter_code
_entity_poly.pdbx_strand_id
1 'polypeptide(L)'
;EMSKRIMEMLKKKADKLEIASIDEAYLDMTPLQDYKKVEEVAKQIKKEISEIGLTCSIGIGPNKLIAKIASDFNKPDGLTVVKEEDAIEFLKPLEIRKIPGIGPKTNEFLKQNGIETISDLQKVGNHKLKEWFGKFGEEIYNYARGIDESELITEYEAKSFSKEHTFEKDTYSIERIERVIDIISQELAKEIRNENKRFKTVTLKIRFKDFETHTSSETMTEFSNSEKDIKSIAKMLLQKFYPFEKPVRLIGIKVSNLIPKSEIGNKKKERGITKITEYLEK
;
A
#
# COMPACT_ATOMS: atom_id res chain seq x y z
N GLU A 1 0.64 8.74 17.78
CA GLU A 1 1.79 8.99 18.68
C GLU A 1 2.52 7.71 19.05
N MET A 2 1.82 6.72 19.63
CA MET A 2 2.42 5.43 20.01
C MET A 2 3.13 4.69 18.86
N SER A 3 2.51 4.61 17.69
CA SER A 3 3.13 4.02 16.49
C SER A 3 4.47 4.67 16.15
N LYS A 4 4.56 6.01 16.14
CA LYS A 4 5.82 6.72 15.87
C LYS A 4 6.91 6.34 16.85
N ARG A 5 6.58 6.25 18.15
CA ARG A 5 7.51 5.83 19.21
C ARG A 5 8.03 4.41 18.99
N ILE A 6 7.16 3.48 18.59
CA ILE A 6 7.56 2.10 18.26
C ILE A 6 8.48 2.09 17.03
N MET A 7 8.11 2.80 15.96
CA MET A 7 8.93 2.86 14.74
C MET A 7 10.31 3.47 15.00
N GLU A 8 10.41 4.50 15.84
CA GLU A 8 11.69 5.09 16.27
C GLU A 8 12.54 4.13 17.11
N MET A 9 11.91 3.28 17.93
CA MET A 9 12.61 2.22 18.67
C MET A 9 13.13 1.16 17.69
N LEU A 10 12.29 0.68 16.76
CA LEU A 10 12.68 -0.34 15.77
C LEU A 10 13.81 0.14 14.86
N LYS A 11 13.82 1.43 14.49
CA LYS A 11 14.90 2.04 13.68
C LYS A 11 16.28 1.95 14.34
N LYS A 12 16.36 1.75 15.66
CA LYS A 12 17.64 1.57 16.38
C LYS A 12 18.11 0.11 16.40
N LYS A 13 17.29 -0.84 15.95
CA LYS A 13 17.55 -2.28 16.01
C LYS A 13 18.11 -2.85 14.70
N ALA A 14 17.92 -2.15 13.58
CA ALA A 14 18.37 -2.58 12.26
C ALA A 14 18.77 -1.37 11.41
N ASP A 15 19.71 -1.58 10.49
CA ASP A 15 20.19 -0.54 9.57
C ASP A 15 19.10 -0.11 8.57
N LYS A 16 18.30 -1.08 8.12
CA LYS A 16 17.16 -0.83 7.23
C LYS A 16 15.85 -1.20 7.92
N LEU A 17 14.90 -0.27 7.84
CA LEU A 17 13.53 -0.41 8.32
C LEU A 17 12.58 0.04 7.20
N GLU A 18 11.64 -0.82 6.83
CA GLU A 18 10.48 -0.44 6.02
C GLU A 18 9.24 -0.37 6.91
N ILE A 19 8.55 0.77 6.89
CA ILE A 19 7.26 0.93 7.60
C ILE A 19 6.15 0.56 6.62
N ALA A 20 5.50 -0.59 6.84
CA ALA A 20 4.47 -1.12 5.94
C ALA A 20 3.07 -0.53 6.27
N SER A 21 2.80 -0.29 7.55
CA SER A 21 1.56 0.34 8.03
C SER A 21 1.82 1.07 9.36
N ILE A 22 0.75 1.54 10.00
CA ILE A 22 0.84 2.14 11.34
C ILE A 22 1.31 1.14 12.42
N ASP A 23 1.11 -0.15 12.19
CA ASP A 23 1.32 -1.26 13.14
C ASP A 23 2.23 -2.37 12.61
N GLU A 24 2.70 -2.28 11.36
CA GLU A 24 3.59 -3.26 10.73
C GLU A 24 4.85 -2.61 10.16
N ALA A 25 6.00 -3.27 10.35
CA ALA A 25 7.28 -2.89 9.80
C ALA A 25 8.14 -4.13 9.50
N TYR A 26 9.08 -3.98 8.56
CA TYR A 26 10.10 -4.98 8.24
C TYR A 26 11.48 -4.45 8.62
N LEU A 27 12.30 -5.30 9.24
CA LEU A 27 13.67 -4.99 9.65
C LEU A 27 14.63 -5.89 8.85
N ASP A 28 15.69 -5.31 8.29
CA ASP A 28 16.76 -6.08 7.66
C ASP A 28 17.71 -6.59 8.74
N MET A 29 17.66 -7.90 9.00
CA MET A 29 18.51 -8.58 9.97
C MET A 29 19.63 -9.41 9.30
N THR A 30 19.78 -9.28 7.98
CA THR A 30 20.80 -10.00 7.18
C THR A 30 22.22 -9.86 7.73
N PRO A 31 22.66 -8.68 8.25
CA PRO A 31 24.01 -8.54 8.81
C PRO A 31 24.34 -9.48 9.98
N LEU A 32 23.34 -10.02 10.69
CA LEU A 32 23.56 -10.96 11.79
C LEU A 32 24.00 -12.35 11.34
N GLN A 33 23.62 -12.76 10.12
CA GLN A 33 23.93 -14.06 9.50
C GLN A 33 23.60 -15.31 10.36
N ASP A 34 22.77 -15.17 11.40
CA ASP A 34 22.45 -16.24 12.34
C ASP A 34 21.03 -16.05 12.89
N TYR A 35 20.14 -16.98 12.56
CA TYR A 35 18.75 -16.97 13.01
C TYR A 35 18.60 -16.93 14.54
N LYS A 36 19.52 -17.52 15.31
CA LYS A 36 19.47 -17.45 16.79
C LYS A 36 19.68 -16.02 17.30
N LYS A 37 20.64 -15.31 16.72
CA LYS A 37 20.87 -13.89 17.04
C LYS A 37 19.69 -13.02 16.63
N VAL A 38 19.10 -13.30 15.47
CA VAL A 38 17.87 -12.60 15.03
C VAL A 38 16.72 -12.85 16.01
N GLU A 39 16.55 -14.09 16.47
CA GLU A 39 15.54 -14.46 17.46
C GLU A 39 15.75 -13.77 18.81
N GLU A 40 16.99 -13.63 19.28
CA GLU A 40 17.34 -12.87 20.49
C GLU A 40 16.94 -11.39 20.37
N VAL A 41 17.25 -10.76 19.23
CA VAL A 41 16.83 -9.37 18.96
C VAL A 41 15.30 -9.27 18.92
N ALA A 42 14.60 -10.22 18.29
CA ALA A 42 13.14 -10.24 18.26
C ALA A 42 12.52 -10.37 19.66
N LYS A 43 13.08 -11.21 20.54
CA LYS A 43 12.66 -11.32 21.95
C LYS A 43 12.88 -10.02 22.71
N GLN A 44 14.00 -9.32 22.46
CA GLN A 44 14.25 -8.00 23.05
C GLN A 44 13.21 -6.98 22.58
N ILE A 45 12.89 -6.94 21.27
CA ILE A 45 11.85 -6.06 20.72
C ILE A 45 10.51 -6.32 21.38
N LYS A 46 10.09 -7.59 21.51
CA LYS A 46 8.83 -7.96 22.18
C LYS A 46 8.80 -7.47 23.63
N LYS A 47 9.91 -7.62 24.36
CA LYS A 47 10.04 -7.14 25.74
C LYS A 47 9.93 -5.62 25.83
N GLU A 48 10.62 -4.87 24.98
CA GLU A 48 10.55 -3.40 24.98
C GLU A 48 9.13 -2.90 24.62
N ILE A 49 8.42 -3.60 23.73
CA ILE A 49 7.02 -3.29 23.39
C ILE A 49 6.07 -3.65 24.55
N SER A 50 6.34 -4.72 25.30
CA SER A 50 5.52 -5.07 26.47
C SER A 50 5.69 -4.10 27.64
N GLU A 51 6.88 -3.52 27.82
CA GLU A 51 7.16 -2.49 28.82
C GLU A 51 6.34 -1.19 28.61
N ILE A 52 5.86 -0.93 27.39
CA ILE A 52 4.96 0.19 27.07
C ILE A 52 3.47 -0.22 27.04
N GLY A 53 3.14 -1.42 27.50
CA GLY A 53 1.77 -1.91 27.65
C GLY A 53 1.15 -2.49 26.37
N LEU A 54 1.97 -2.92 25.40
CA LEU A 54 1.51 -3.49 24.13
C LEU A 54 2.12 -4.87 23.89
N THR A 55 1.51 -5.67 23.02
CA THR A 55 2.08 -6.94 22.55
C THR A 55 2.27 -6.87 21.05
N CYS A 56 3.27 -7.57 20.52
CA CYS A 56 3.47 -7.72 19.09
C CYS A 56 3.75 -9.18 18.74
N SER A 57 3.38 -9.60 17.52
CA SER A 57 3.88 -10.85 16.95
C SER A 57 5.01 -10.55 15.98
N ILE A 58 6.04 -11.39 15.98
CA ILE A 58 7.19 -11.26 15.08
C ILE A 58 7.38 -12.54 14.28
N GLY A 59 7.59 -12.40 12.98
CA GLY A 59 7.98 -13.48 12.09
C GLY A 59 9.39 -13.23 11.57
N ILE A 60 10.22 -14.27 11.60
CA ILE A 60 11.58 -14.26 11.05
C ILE A 60 11.58 -15.21 9.86
N GLY A 61 12.08 -14.74 8.71
CA GLY A 61 12.11 -15.50 7.47
C GLY A 61 13.24 -15.04 6.53
N PRO A 62 13.55 -15.82 5.48
CA PRO A 62 14.59 -15.50 4.50
C PRO A 62 14.24 -14.31 3.59
N ASN A 63 12.96 -13.93 3.51
CA ASN A 63 12.48 -12.78 2.75
C ASN A 63 11.18 -12.21 3.37
N LYS A 64 10.69 -11.10 2.81
CA LYS A 64 9.51 -10.38 3.33
C LYS A 64 8.25 -11.24 3.35
N LEU A 65 7.98 -11.99 2.27
CA LEU A 65 6.87 -12.93 2.19
C LEU A 65 6.84 -13.92 3.36
N ILE A 66 7.94 -14.65 3.57
CA ILE A 66 7.98 -15.67 4.62
C ILE A 66 7.90 -15.01 6.00
N ALA A 67 8.61 -13.91 6.23
CA ALA A 67 8.55 -13.18 7.49
C ALA A 67 7.12 -12.68 7.80
N LYS A 68 6.40 -12.18 6.80
CA LYS A 68 5.00 -11.73 6.95
C LYS A 68 4.10 -12.90 7.36
N ILE A 69 4.16 -14.01 6.63
CA ILE A 69 3.33 -15.19 6.92
C ILE A 69 3.67 -15.77 8.30
N ALA A 70 4.96 -15.87 8.64
CA ALA A 70 5.43 -16.33 9.95
C ALA A 70 4.92 -15.46 11.10
N SER A 71 4.87 -14.14 10.91
CA SER A 71 4.38 -13.20 11.93
C SER A 71 2.90 -13.36 12.24
N ASP A 72 2.11 -13.82 11.26
CA ASP A 72 0.68 -14.10 11.39
C ASP A 72 0.39 -15.52 11.91
N PHE A 73 1.37 -16.43 11.89
CA PHE A 73 1.17 -17.85 12.16
C PHE A 73 0.79 -18.13 13.62
N ASN A 74 1.47 -17.49 14.58
CA ASN A 74 1.27 -17.68 16.02
C ASN A 74 0.68 -16.42 16.70
N LYS A 75 -0.17 -15.65 16.01
CA LYS A 75 -0.86 -14.51 16.64
C LYS A 75 -1.90 -14.97 17.68
N PRO A 76 -2.09 -14.22 18.79
CA PRO A 76 -1.39 -13.00 19.21
C PRO A 76 -0.10 -13.28 20.00
N ASP A 77 0.76 -12.26 20.13
CA ASP A 77 2.02 -12.29 20.91
C ASP A 77 3.00 -13.43 20.55
N GLY A 78 2.96 -13.88 19.29
CA GLY A 78 3.80 -14.96 18.79
C GLY A 78 5.23 -14.54 18.44
N LEU A 79 6.10 -15.54 18.32
CA LEU A 79 7.40 -15.44 17.64
C LEU A 79 7.56 -16.71 16.80
N THR A 80 7.70 -16.55 15.49
CA THR A 80 7.85 -17.68 14.56
C THR A 80 9.13 -17.50 13.76
N VAL A 81 9.98 -18.52 13.74
CA VAL A 81 11.20 -18.55 12.93
C VAL A 81 11.02 -19.58 11.84
N VAL A 82 11.20 -19.16 10.59
CA VAL A 82 11.18 -20.03 9.42
C VAL A 82 12.51 -19.84 8.70
N LYS A 83 13.32 -20.90 8.65
CA LYS A 83 14.60 -20.86 7.96
C LYS A 83 14.43 -21.04 6.46
N GLU A 84 15.49 -20.77 5.71
CA GLU A 84 15.48 -20.89 4.25
C GLU A 84 15.16 -22.32 3.80
N GLU A 85 15.79 -23.32 4.44
CA GLU A 85 15.58 -24.74 4.16
C GLU A 85 14.16 -25.24 4.48
N ASP A 86 13.48 -24.58 5.42
CA ASP A 86 12.15 -24.97 5.90
C ASP A 86 11.02 -24.21 5.19
N ALA A 87 11.34 -23.15 4.45
CA ALA A 87 10.36 -22.18 3.93
C ALA A 87 9.28 -22.83 3.05
N ILE A 88 9.67 -23.74 2.15
CA ILE A 88 8.72 -24.40 1.24
C ILE A 88 7.79 -25.35 2.01
N GLU A 89 8.33 -26.16 2.92
CA GLU A 89 7.52 -27.08 3.73
C GLU A 89 6.58 -26.35 4.68
N PHE A 90 7.04 -25.23 5.26
CA PHE A 90 6.22 -24.35 6.08
C PHE A 90 5.01 -23.80 5.31
N LEU A 91 5.18 -23.45 4.03
CA LEU A 91 4.10 -22.90 3.21
C LEU A 91 3.06 -23.94 2.79
N LYS A 92 3.48 -25.15 2.40
CA LYS A 92 2.61 -26.18 1.78
C LYS A 92 1.24 -26.37 2.45
N PRO A 93 1.13 -26.56 3.78
CA PRO A 93 -0.15 -26.87 4.41
C PRO A 93 -1.05 -25.63 4.60
N LEU A 94 -0.54 -24.42 4.37
CA LEU A 94 -1.27 -23.20 4.63
C LEU A 94 -2.37 -22.99 3.59
N GLU A 95 -3.49 -22.41 4.03
CA GLU A 95 -4.51 -21.90 3.12
C GLU A 95 -3.93 -20.82 2.22
N ILE A 96 -4.37 -20.76 0.96
CA ILE A 96 -3.88 -19.78 -0.03
C ILE A 96 -4.10 -18.34 0.42
N ARG A 97 -5.16 -18.08 1.21
CA ARG A 97 -5.45 -16.75 1.77
C ARG A 97 -4.33 -16.21 2.67
N LYS A 98 -3.38 -17.06 3.10
CA LYS A 98 -2.18 -16.62 3.83
C LYS A 98 -1.17 -15.89 2.95
N ILE A 99 -1.20 -16.08 1.63
CA ILE A 99 -0.33 -15.35 0.70
C ILE A 99 -0.75 -13.87 0.65
N PRO A 100 0.17 -12.93 0.93
CA PRO A 100 -0.09 -11.49 0.78
C PRO A 100 -0.60 -11.13 -0.62
N GLY A 101 -1.59 -10.25 -0.68
CA GLY A 101 -2.24 -9.84 -1.93
C GLY A 101 -3.44 -10.72 -2.34
N ILE A 102 -3.60 -11.93 -1.78
CA ILE A 102 -4.77 -12.76 -2.05
C ILE A 102 -5.95 -12.33 -1.16
N GLY A 103 -6.79 -11.46 -1.73
CA GLY A 103 -8.04 -11.03 -1.12
C GLY A 103 -9.18 -12.06 -1.24
N PRO A 104 -10.35 -11.79 -0.64
CA PRO A 104 -11.50 -12.72 -0.62
C PRO A 104 -11.95 -13.19 -2.01
N LYS A 105 -11.97 -12.29 -3.00
CA LYS A 105 -12.40 -12.62 -4.38
C LYS A 105 -11.45 -13.60 -5.06
N THR A 106 -10.13 -13.35 -4.98
CA THR A 106 -9.12 -14.23 -5.55
C THR A 106 -9.12 -15.59 -4.85
N ASN A 107 -9.26 -15.59 -3.52
CA ASN A 107 -9.37 -16.82 -2.74
C ASN A 107 -10.61 -17.65 -3.14
N GLU A 108 -11.77 -17.02 -3.30
CA GLU A 108 -12.99 -17.69 -3.75
C GLU A 108 -12.84 -18.28 -5.15
N PHE A 109 -12.28 -17.52 -6.09
CA PHE A 109 -11.98 -18.01 -7.44
C PHE A 109 -11.06 -19.24 -7.42
N LEU A 110 -9.98 -19.20 -6.63
CA LEU A 110 -9.05 -20.33 -6.52
C LEU A 110 -9.72 -21.56 -5.89
N LYS A 111 -10.54 -21.38 -4.85
CA LYS A 111 -11.32 -22.47 -4.24
C LYS A 111 -12.30 -23.10 -5.22
N GLN A 112 -13.01 -22.30 -6.01
CA GLN A 112 -13.90 -22.80 -7.08
C GLN A 112 -13.16 -23.60 -8.16
N ASN A 113 -11.85 -23.38 -8.31
CA ASN A 113 -10.96 -24.12 -9.20
C ASN A 113 -10.23 -25.29 -8.50
N GLY A 114 -10.65 -25.68 -7.28
CA GLY A 114 -10.09 -26.81 -6.53
C GLY A 114 -8.72 -26.53 -5.90
N ILE A 115 -8.37 -25.26 -5.70
CA ILE A 115 -7.09 -24.82 -5.15
C ILE A 115 -7.39 -24.20 -3.79
N GLU A 116 -7.07 -24.91 -2.70
CA GLU A 116 -7.35 -24.45 -1.33
C GLU A 116 -6.08 -24.17 -0.53
N THR A 117 -5.04 -24.97 -0.74
CA THR A 117 -3.75 -24.87 -0.04
C THR A 117 -2.66 -24.31 -0.95
N ILE A 118 -1.57 -23.81 -0.35
CA ILE A 118 -0.39 -23.40 -1.13
C ILE A 118 0.20 -24.62 -1.88
N SER A 119 0.11 -25.83 -1.32
CA SER A 119 0.51 -27.05 -2.02
C SER A 119 -0.31 -27.32 -3.28
N ASP A 120 -1.60 -27.00 -3.29
CA ASP A 120 -2.43 -27.10 -4.50
C ASP A 120 -2.03 -26.07 -5.53
N LEU A 121 -1.78 -24.84 -5.08
CA LEU A 121 -1.34 -23.74 -5.94
C LEU A 121 0.03 -24.02 -6.58
N GLN A 122 0.94 -24.72 -5.88
CA GLN A 122 2.24 -25.15 -6.43
C GLN A 122 2.08 -26.08 -7.64
N LYS A 123 0.99 -26.84 -7.74
CA LYS A 123 0.70 -27.71 -8.90
C LYS A 123 0.23 -26.92 -10.12
N VAL A 124 -0.14 -25.65 -9.95
CA VAL A 124 -0.58 -24.77 -11.05
C VAL A 124 0.64 -24.16 -11.74
N GLY A 125 0.71 -24.31 -13.06
CA GLY A 125 1.78 -23.73 -13.87
C GLY A 125 1.70 -22.20 -13.97
N ASN A 126 2.85 -21.54 -14.08
CA ASN A 126 2.97 -20.07 -14.19
C ASN A 126 2.08 -19.50 -15.30
N HIS A 127 2.08 -20.13 -16.49
CA HIS A 127 1.25 -19.69 -17.61
C HIS A 127 -0.23 -19.55 -17.25
N LYS A 128 -0.79 -20.53 -16.53
CA LYS A 128 -2.21 -20.53 -16.13
C LYS A 128 -2.50 -19.44 -15.09
N LEU A 129 -1.60 -19.24 -14.14
CA LEU A 129 -1.75 -18.15 -13.15
C LEU A 129 -1.66 -16.79 -13.81
N LYS A 130 -0.76 -16.62 -14.78
CA LYS A 130 -0.63 -15.39 -15.57
C LYS A 130 -1.86 -15.13 -16.45
N GLU A 131 -2.46 -16.18 -17.02
CA GLU A 131 -3.73 -16.08 -17.73
C GLU A 131 -4.86 -15.58 -16.83
N TRP A 132 -4.94 -16.09 -15.59
CA TRP A 132 -5.97 -15.69 -14.63
C TRP A 132 -5.78 -14.30 -14.02
N PHE A 133 -4.54 -13.92 -13.70
CA PHE A 133 -4.27 -12.75 -12.85
C PHE A 133 -3.22 -11.78 -13.44
N GLY A 134 -2.76 -12.00 -14.66
CA GLY A 134 -1.72 -11.17 -15.29
C GLY A 134 -0.41 -11.19 -14.51
N LYS A 135 0.18 -10.00 -14.28
CA LYS A 135 1.43 -9.86 -13.51
C LYS A 135 1.33 -10.46 -12.10
N PHE A 136 0.18 -10.29 -11.44
CA PHE A 136 -0.02 -10.83 -10.09
C PHE A 136 -0.01 -12.37 -10.08
N GLY A 137 -0.36 -13.00 -11.20
CA GLY A 137 -0.27 -14.47 -11.34
C GLY A 137 1.17 -14.98 -11.30
N GLU A 138 2.10 -14.23 -11.89
CA GLU A 138 3.53 -14.52 -11.85
C GLU A 138 4.09 -14.34 -10.43
N GLU A 139 3.65 -13.29 -9.72
CA GLU A 139 3.99 -13.06 -8.31
C GLU A 139 3.47 -14.20 -7.41
N ILE A 140 2.19 -14.58 -7.54
CA ILE A 140 1.61 -15.70 -6.78
C ILE A 140 2.34 -17.03 -7.06
N TYR A 141 2.74 -17.28 -8.32
CA TYR A 141 3.50 -18.47 -8.68
C TYR A 141 4.82 -18.58 -7.90
N ASN A 142 5.54 -17.46 -7.78
CA ASN A 142 6.79 -17.35 -7.02
C ASN A 142 6.53 -17.42 -5.51
N TYR A 143 5.50 -16.74 -5.01
CA TYR A 143 5.14 -16.76 -3.59
C TYR A 143 4.76 -18.15 -3.09
N ALA A 144 4.04 -18.93 -3.89
CA ALA A 144 3.74 -20.32 -3.57
C ALA A 144 5.00 -21.19 -3.40
N ARG A 145 6.14 -20.75 -3.93
CA ARG A 145 7.45 -21.42 -3.85
C ARG A 145 8.40 -20.73 -2.87
N GLY A 146 7.90 -19.81 -2.05
CA GLY A 146 8.70 -19.06 -1.06
C GLY A 146 9.64 -18.03 -1.67
N ILE A 147 9.48 -17.70 -2.95
CA ILE A 147 10.36 -16.76 -3.67
C ILE A 147 9.74 -15.36 -3.62
N ASP A 148 10.44 -14.44 -3.00
CA ASP A 148 10.13 -13.01 -2.99
C ASP A 148 11.45 -12.22 -2.97
N GLU A 149 11.75 -11.55 -4.08
CA GLU A 149 12.97 -10.75 -4.27
C GLU A 149 12.76 -9.27 -3.94
N SER A 150 11.60 -8.89 -3.37
CA SER A 150 11.33 -7.50 -3.05
C SER A 150 12.25 -6.99 -1.93
N GLU A 151 12.97 -5.91 -2.24
CA GLU A 151 13.82 -5.22 -1.27
C GLU A 151 12.99 -4.44 -0.24
N LEU A 152 13.62 -4.10 0.89
CA LEU A 152 13.03 -3.18 1.84
C LEU A 152 12.97 -1.76 1.25
N ILE A 153 11.79 -1.17 1.27
CA ILE A 153 11.54 0.21 0.86
C ILE A 153 11.78 1.12 2.07
N THR A 154 12.99 1.66 2.17
CA THR A 154 13.39 2.55 3.28
C THR A 154 12.98 4.00 3.08
N GLU A 155 12.68 4.39 1.84
CA GLU A 155 12.24 5.73 1.47
C GLU A 155 10.90 5.63 0.73
N TYR A 156 9.84 6.15 1.37
CA TYR A 156 8.52 6.21 0.75
C TYR A 156 8.26 7.62 0.24
N GLU A 157 8.32 7.79 -1.07
CA GLU A 157 7.79 8.99 -1.68
C GLU A 157 6.28 8.83 -1.91
N ALA A 158 5.47 9.58 -1.15
CA ALA A 158 4.03 9.64 -1.38
C ALA A 158 3.75 10.03 -2.84
N LYS A 159 3.03 9.15 -3.56
CA LYS A 159 2.59 9.37 -4.96
C LYS A 159 1.30 10.17 -5.06
N SER A 160 0.55 10.23 -3.97
CA SER A 160 -0.68 11.00 -3.85
C SER A 160 -1.06 11.22 -2.39
N PHE A 161 -1.88 12.24 -2.14
CA PHE A 161 -2.60 12.42 -0.87
C PHE A 161 -4.10 12.35 -1.15
N SER A 162 -4.86 11.68 -0.29
CA SER A 162 -6.31 11.57 -0.46
C SER A 162 -7.03 11.52 0.87
N LYS A 163 -8.21 12.12 0.90
CA LYS A 163 -9.12 12.12 2.05
C LYS A 163 -10.53 11.85 1.56
N GLU A 164 -11.26 11.05 2.31
CA GLU A 164 -12.62 10.61 1.99
C GLU A 164 -13.52 10.81 3.20
N HIS A 165 -14.78 11.13 2.93
CA HIS A 165 -15.82 11.28 3.94
C HIS A 165 -17.03 10.43 3.55
N THR A 166 -17.37 9.47 4.41
CA THR A 166 -18.62 8.70 4.30
C THR A 166 -19.68 9.39 5.13
N PHE A 167 -20.81 9.74 4.53
CA PHE A 167 -21.90 10.39 5.24
C PHE A 167 -22.61 9.39 6.15
N GLU A 168 -22.97 9.82 7.37
CA GLU A 168 -23.78 9.01 8.31
C GLU A 168 -25.14 8.62 7.72
N LYS A 169 -25.70 9.52 6.90
CA LYS A 169 -26.91 9.31 6.12
C LYS A 169 -26.65 9.78 4.70
N ASP A 170 -26.84 8.90 3.73
CA ASP A 170 -26.71 9.20 2.31
C ASP A 170 -27.52 10.45 1.95
N THR A 171 -26.99 11.31 1.08
CA THR A 171 -27.52 12.68 0.90
C THR A 171 -27.67 13.07 -0.57
N TYR A 172 -28.74 13.79 -0.89
CA TYR A 172 -28.90 14.50 -2.17
C TYR A 172 -28.47 15.97 -2.09
N SER A 173 -28.24 16.51 -0.88
CA SER A 173 -27.91 17.93 -0.70
C SER A 173 -26.51 18.25 -1.25
N ILE A 174 -26.50 19.06 -2.30
CA ILE A 174 -25.29 19.62 -2.91
C ILE A 174 -24.54 20.50 -1.90
N GLU A 175 -25.24 21.27 -1.07
CA GLU A 175 -24.65 22.17 -0.07
C GLU A 175 -23.92 21.38 1.04
N ARG A 176 -24.47 20.23 1.43
CA ARG A 176 -23.80 19.34 2.39
C ARG A 176 -22.54 18.73 1.79
N ILE A 177 -22.59 18.31 0.53
CA ILE A 177 -21.44 17.74 -0.19
C ILE A 177 -20.36 18.80 -0.39
N GLU A 178 -20.71 20.00 -0.82
CA GLU A 178 -19.76 21.09 -1.03
C GLU A 178 -19.06 21.52 0.26
N ARG A 179 -19.76 21.52 1.40
CA ARG A 179 -19.13 21.77 2.70
C ARG A 179 -18.09 20.71 3.06
N VAL A 180 -18.37 19.44 2.74
CA VAL A 180 -17.39 18.36 2.93
C VAL A 180 -16.20 18.51 1.99
N ILE A 181 -16.43 18.91 0.73
CA ILE A 181 -15.34 19.24 -0.21
C ILE A 181 -14.44 20.35 0.35
N ASP A 182 -15.03 21.39 0.93
CA ASP A 182 -14.28 22.50 1.51
C ASP A 182 -13.37 22.01 2.66
N ILE A 183 -13.91 21.21 3.58
CA ILE A 183 -13.16 20.62 4.70
C ILE A 183 -12.02 19.74 4.18
N ILE A 184 -12.31 18.80 3.28
CA ILE A 184 -11.30 17.89 2.71
C ILE A 184 -10.19 18.67 1.99
N SER A 185 -10.55 19.71 1.24
CA SER A 185 -9.60 20.54 0.49
C SER A 185 -8.63 21.27 1.42
N GLN A 186 -9.14 21.83 2.53
CA GLN A 186 -8.32 22.49 3.54
C GLN A 186 -7.32 21.52 4.18
N GLU A 187 -7.80 20.33 4.58
CA GLU A 187 -6.95 19.31 5.20
C GLU A 187 -5.86 18.82 4.26
N LEU A 188 -6.20 18.52 2.99
CA LEU A 188 -5.22 18.10 1.99
C LEU A 188 -4.18 19.20 1.72
N ALA A 189 -4.60 20.45 1.55
CA ALA A 189 -3.67 21.55 1.31
C ALA A 189 -2.72 21.78 2.49
N LYS A 190 -3.17 21.55 3.73
CA LYS A 190 -2.30 21.59 4.91
C LYS A 190 -1.28 20.44 4.87
N GLU A 191 -1.73 19.23 4.60
CA GLU A 191 -0.87 18.03 4.54
C GLU A 191 0.20 18.15 3.46
N ILE A 192 -0.18 18.52 2.23
CA ILE A 192 0.75 18.70 1.10
C ILE A 192 1.82 19.75 1.41
N ARG A 193 1.44 20.85 2.07
CA ARG A 193 2.38 21.91 2.46
C ARG A 193 3.34 21.45 3.55
N ASN A 194 2.87 20.68 4.53
CA ASN A 194 3.73 20.12 5.58
C ASN A 194 4.77 19.16 4.98
N GLU A 195 4.38 18.40 3.95
CA GLU A 195 5.27 17.50 3.21
C GLU A 195 6.16 18.23 2.19
N ASN A 196 6.11 19.58 2.13
CA ASN A 196 6.83 20.40 1.15
C ASN A 196 6.62 19.98 -0.31
N LYS A 197 5.42 19.48 -0.63
CA LYS A 197 5.05 19.05 -1.99
C LYS A 197 4.14 20.04 -2.69
N ARG A 198 3.99 19.84 -3.99
CA ARG A 198 2.96 20.42 -4.86
C ARG A 198 2.32 19.31 -5.68
N PHE A 199 1.11 19.52 -6.15
CA PHE A 199 0.33 18.60 -6.98
C PHE A 199 -0.01 19.24 -8.31
N LYS A 200 -0.33 18.41 -9.29
CA LYS A 200 -0.80 18.85 -10.62
C LYS A 200 -2.20 18.34 -10.95
N THR A 201 -2.62 17.25 -10.32
CA THR A 201 -3.90 16.60 -10.63
C THR A 201 -4.79 16.56 -9.39
N VAL A 202 -6.07 16.87 -9.56
CA VAL A 202 -7.12 16.70 -8.55
C VAL A 202 -8.14 15.70 -9.09
N THR A 203 -8.48 14.70 -8.27
CA THR A 203 -9.48 13.68 -8.56
C THR A 203 -10.58 13.74 -7.52
N LEU A 204 -11.83 13.87 -7.97
CA LEU A 204 -13.02 13.68 -7.16
C LEU A 204 -13.48 12.22 -7.28
N LYS A 205 -13.71 11.57 -6.14
CA LYS A 205 -14.41 10.28 -6.03
C LYS A 205 -15.79 10.51 -5.45
N ILE A 206 -16.80 9.93 -6.07
CA ILE A 206 -18.18 9.91 -5.58
C ILE A 206 -18.66 8.47 -5.51
N ARG A 207 -19.29 8.09 -4.40
CA ARG A 207 -19.94 6.79 -4.23
C ARG A 207 -21.39 6.98 -3.81
N PHE A 208 -22.28 6.24 -4.46
CA PHE A 208 -23.73 6.28 -4.21
C PHE A 208 -24.16 5.20 -3.22
N LYS A 209 -25.43 5.23 -2.79
CA LYS A 209 -26.01 4.31 -1.79
C LYS A 209 -25.85 2.82 -2.11
N ASP A 210 -25.84 2.47 -3.39
CA ASP A 210 -25.69 1.12 -3.92
C ASP A 210 -24.22 0.71 -4.11
N PHE A 211 -23.30 1.49 -3.55
CA PHE A 211 -21.86 1.31 -3.61
C PHE A 211 -21.23 1.48 -5.00
N GLU A 212 -22.01 1.89 -6.00
CA GLU A 212 -21.49 2.35 -7.28
C GLU A 212 -20.55 3.55 -7.05
N THR A 213 -19.33 3.46 -7.60
CA THR A 213 -18.27 4.46 -7.37
C THR A 213 -17.78 5.00 -8.71
N HIS A 214 -17.80 6.32 -8.86
CA HIS A 214 -17.25 7.02 -10.01
C HIS A 214 -16.11 7.95 -9.57
N THR A 215 -15.20 8.22 -10.51
CA THR A 215 -14.13 9.18 -10.32
C THR A 215 -14.05 10.11 -11.52
N SER A 216 -13.80 11.39 -11.29
CA SER A 216 -13.44 12.35 -12.33
C SER A 216 -12.19 13.10 -11.90
N SER A 217 -11.31 13.41 -12.86
CA SER A 217 -10.01 14.04 -12.59
C SER A 217 -9.78 15.21 -13.52
N GLU A 218 -9.02 16.19 -13.04
CA GLU A 218 -8.51 17.31 -13.82
C GLU A 218 -7.02 17.48 -13.54
N THR A 219 -6.22 17.71 -14.58
CA THR A 219 -4.78 17.97 -14.45
C THR A 219 -4.49 19.39 -14.91
N MET A 220 -4.00 20.21 -13.99
CA MET A 220 -3.66 21.61 -14.22
C MET A 220 -2.40 21.74 -15.09
N THR A 221 -2.22 22.90 -15.71
CA THR A 221 -0.99 23.23 -16.45
C THR A 221 0.20 23.44 -15.51
N GLU A 222 -0.03 24.17 -14.41
CA GLU A 222 0.96 24.50 -13.38
C GLU A 222 0.74 23.71 -12.09
N PHE A 223 1.83 23.48 -11.36
CA PHE A 223 1.78 22.82 -10.06
C PHE A 223 1.27 23.77 -8.97
N SER A 224 0.35 23.28 -8.14
CA SER A 224 -0.23 24.01 -7.02
C SER A 224 -0.01 23.29 -5.69
N ASN A 225 -0.15 24.02 -4.59
CA ASN A 225 -0.34 23.48 -3.25
C ASN A 225 -1.43 24.26 -2.49
N SER A 226 -2.32 24.92 -3.24
CA SER A 226 -3.32 25.81 -2.68
C SER A 226 -4.64 25.07 -2.43
N GLU A 227 -5.26 25.37 -1.28
CA GLU A 227 -6.61 24.90 -0.96
C GLU A 227 -7.64 25.37 -2.00
N LYS A 228 -7.48 26.62 -2.47
CA LYS A 228 -8.39 27.24 -3.44
C LYS A 228 -8.48 26.43 -4.72
N ASP A 229 -7.34 25.92 -5.23
CA ASP A 229 -7.31 25.14 -6.47
C ASP A 229 -7.91 23.74 -6.27
N ILE A 230 -7.62 23.08 -5.14
CA ILE A 230 -8.26 21.78 -4.83
C ILE A 230 -9.78 21.96 -4.77
N LYS A 231 -10.26 22.96 -4.03
CA LYS A 231 -11.67 23.25 -3.83
C LYS A 231 -12.38 23.58 -5.15
N SER A 232 -11.84 24.51 -5.94
CA SER A 232 -12.47 24.95 -7.19
C SER A 232 -12.59 23.79 -8.19
N ILE A 233 -11.53 23.01 -8.34
CA ILE A 233 -11.50 21.87 -9.26
C ILE A 233 -12.41 20.75 -8.76
N ALA A 234 -12.39 20.42 -7.46
CA ALA A 234 -13.27 19.39 -6.92
C ALA A 234 -14.75 19.74 -7.10
N LYS A 235 -15.14 21.00 -6.87
CA LYS A 235 -16.52 21.47 -7.12
C LYS A 235 -16.88 21.46 -8.60
N MET A 236 -15.97 21.87 -9.48
CA MET A 236 -16.16 21.74 -10.94
C MET A 236 -16.38 20.28 -11.35
N LEU A 237 -15.58 19.36 -10.84
CA LEU A 237 -15.70 17.92 -11.12
C LEU A 237 -17.01 17.34 -10.57
N LEU A 238 -17.52 17.86 -9.44
CA LEU A 238 -18.79 17.45 -8.85
C LEU A 238 -19.97 17.76 -9.77
N GLN A 239 -19.92 18.87 -10.51
CA GLN A 239 -20.99 19.28 -11.43
C GLN A 239 -21.24 18.24 -12.53
N LYS A 240 -20.25 17.41 -12.87
CA LYS A 240 -20.43 16.31 -13.85
C LYS A 240 -21.39 15.21 -13.37
N PHE A 241 -21.65 15.14 -12.06
CA PHE A 241 -22.52 14.15 -11.43
C PHE A 241 -23.84 14.76 -10.93
N TYR A 242 -24.01 16.07 -11.06
CA TYR A 242 -25.21 16.79 -10.60
C TYR A 242 -26.14 17.08 -11.79
N PRO A 243 -27.48 16.95 -11.64
CA PRO A 243 -28.21 16.47 -10.46
C PRO A 243 -27.96 14.98 -10.17
N PHE A 244 -27.92 14.62 -8.89
CA PHE A 244 -27.63 13.25 -8.49
C PHE A 244 -28.84 12.32 -8.72
N GLU A 245 -28.66 11.25 -9.49
CA GLU A 245 -29.69 10.22 -9.68
C GLU A 245 -29.95 9.41 -8.40
N LYS A 246 -28.90 9.20 -7.60
CA LYS A 246 -28.90 8.40 -6.37
C LYS A 246 -28.32 9.24 -5.22
N PRO A 247 -28.70 8.99 -3.96
CA PRO A 247 -28.12 9.75 -2.86
C PRO A 247 -26.65 9.35 -2.68
N VAL A 248 -25.83 10.35 -2.39
CA VAL A 248 -24.39 10.23 -2.24
C VAL A 248 -24.06 9.69 -0.86
N ARG A 249 -23.30 8.60 -0.83
CA ARG A 249 -22.83 7.90 0.37
C ARG A 249 -21.44 8.35 0.81
N LEU A 250 -20.55 8.62 -0.14
CA LEU A 250 -19.18 9.04 0.14
C LEU A 250 -18.66 10.02 -0.92
N ILE A 251 -17.88 11.00 -0.46
CA ILE A 251 -17.10 11.91 -1.30
C ILE A 251 -15.64 11.83 -0.89
N GLY A 252 -14.75 11.74 -1.87
CA GLY A 252 -13.31 11.76 -1.66
C GLY A 252 -12.61 12.70 -2.62
N ILE A 253 -11.52 13.31 -2.17
CA ILE A 253 -10.62 14.09 -3.01
C ILE A 253 -9.24 13.48 -2.91
N LYS A 254 -8.59 13.32 -4.05
CA LYS A 254 -7.21 12.88 -4.17
C LYS A 254 -6.43 13.93 -4.96
N VAL A 255 -5.23 14.25 -4.51
CA VAL A 255 -4.24 14.99 -5.28
C VAL A 255 -3.09 14.08 -5.69
N SER A 256 -2.61 14.21 -6.92
CA SER A 256 -1.50 13.39 -7.45
C SER A 256 -0.64 14.18 -8.44
N ASN A 257 0.33 13.49 -9.06
CA ASN A 257 1.41 14.11 -9.83
C ASN A 257 2.13 15.12 -8.95
N LEU A 258 2.79 14.57 -7.93
CA LEU A 258 3.44 15.34 -6.89
C LEU A 258 4.87 15.67 -7.29
N ILE A 259 5.33 16.87 -6.94
CA ILE A 259 6.74 17.24 -6.99
C ILE A 259 7.16 17.93 -5.68
N PRO A 260 8.44 17.85 -5.30
CA PRO A 260 9.01 18.72 -4.27
C PRO A 260 8.82 20.20 -4.63
N LYS A 261 8.52 21.03 -3.64
CA LYS A 261 8.36 22.49 -3.82
C LYS A 261 9.61 23.16 -4.42
N SER A 262 10.80 22.59 -4.20
CA SER A 262 12.09 23.09 -4.68
C SER A 262 12.31 22.91 -6.19
N GLU A 263 11.59 22.04 -6.88
CA GLU A 263 11.86 21.71 -8.28
C GLU A 263 11.40 22.76 -9.29
N ILE A 264 10.60 23.74 -8.87
CA ILE A 264 10.00 24.75 -9.78
C ILE A 264 11.03 25.81 -10.22
N GLY A 265 12.18 25.91 -9.54
CA GLY A 265 13.29 26.80 -9.91
C GLY A 265 14.30 26.19 -10.89
N ASN A 266 14.29 24.87 -11.09
CA ASN A 266 15.24 24.17 -11.95
C ASN A 266 14.51 23.61 -13.18
N LYS A 267 14.10 24.49 -14.09
CA LYS A 267 14.05 24.12 -15.51
C LYS A 267 15.49 23.86 -15.99
N LYS A 268 16.04 22.70 -15.63
CA LYS A 268 17.10 22.10 -16.43
C LYS A 268 16.47 21.87 -17.80
N LYS A 269 16.99 22.58 -18.80
CA LYS A 269 16.84 22.21 -20.22
C LYS A 269 16.99 20.70 -20.30
N GLU A 270 15.93 20.00 -20.68
CA GLU A 270 16.02 18.61 -21.13
C GLU A 270 17.03 18.58 -22.29
N ARG A 271 18.26 18.15 -22.01
CA ARG A 271 19.15 17.60 -23.02
C ARG A 271 18.78 16.13 -23.10
N GLY A 272 18.19 15.75 -24.22
CA GLY A 272 17.63 14.43 -24.46
C GLY A 272 18.62 13.30 -24.18
N ILE A 273 18.11 12.28 -23.49
CA ILE A 273 18.65 10.93 -23.57
C ILE A 273 17.63 10.17 -24.42
N THR A 274 17.90 10.08 -25.71
CA THR A 274 17.18 9.22 -26.65
C THR A 274 17.74 7.81 -26.50
N LYS A 275 16.91 6.83 -26.12
CA LYS A 275 17.21 5.41 -26.32
C LYS A 275 16.70 5.03 -27.70
N ILE A 276 17.60 4.99 -28.69
CA ILE A 276 17.36 4.32 -29.97
C ILE A 276 17.69 2.85 -29.75
N THR A 277 16.78 1.95 -30.13
CA THR A 277 17.09 0.53 -30.26
C THR A 277 16.54 0.11 -31.62
N GLU A 278 17.41 0.14 -32.63
CA GLU A 278 17.15 -0.52 -33.91
C GLU A 278 17.27 -2.03 -33.70
N TYR A 279 16.24 -2.78 -34.06
CA TYR A 279 16.34 -4.21 -34.31
C TYR A 279 16.77 -4.37 -35.77
N LEU A 280 17.92 -5.00 -35.99
CA LEU A 280 18.29 -5.53 -37.31
C LEU A 280 17.54 -6.86 -37.50
N GLU A 281 16.62 -6.88 -38.45
CA GLU A 281 16.08 -8.11 -39.02
C GLU A 281 17.16 -8.79 -39.90
N LYS A 282 17.18 -10.12 -39.88
CA LYS A 282 17.59 -10.95 -41.00
C LYS A 282 16.36 -11.66 -41.52
#